data_AF-A0A1I1EHW6-F1
#
_entry.id   AF-A0A1I1EHW6-F1
#
_cell.length_a   1.000
_cell.length_b   1.000
_cell.length_c   1.000
_cell.angle_alpha   90.00
_cell.angle_beta   90.00
_cell.angle_gamma   90.00
#
_symmetry.space_group_name_H-M   'P 1'
#
loop_
_entity.id
_entity.type
_entity.pdbx_description
1 polymer ?
#
loop_
_entity_poly.entity_id
_entity_poly.type
_entity_poly.pdbx_seq_one_letter_code
_entity_poly.pdbx_strand_id
1 'polypeptide(L)'
;MDFNMETFYYIGIKREKNEALIQSLIEYEQIKLKRAEIIPAEPFKMEINEGHTLYDIVGFQDTSNFAISEKLFNLLKKHSITGWKAYEISIKGVKEKYYGFQVLGRCEKLEEPKEAFLNNIQFYKEENGIWLSDQIPSKYIVE
;
A
#
# COMPACT_ATOMS: atom_id res chain seq x y z
N MET A 1 26.95 18.56 -5.65
CA MET A 1 26.54 17.37 -4.88
C MET A 1 25.15 17.07 -5.38
N ASP A 2 25.06 16.18 -6.37
CA ASP A 2 23.80 15.91 -7.05
C ASP A 2 22.87 15.15 -6.10
N PHE A 3 21.67 15.68 -5.87
CA PHE A 3 20.61 14.95 -5.20
C PHE A 3 20.27 13.75 -6.08
N ASN A 4 20.71 12.57 -5.65
CA ASN A 4 20.24 11.31 -6.20
C ASN A 4 18.72 11.29 -6.01
N MET A 5 17.94 11.36 -7.09
CA MET A 5 16.50 11.14 -6.98
C MET A 5 16.32 9.71 -6.47
N GLU A 6 15.98 9.56 -5.20
CA GLU A 6 15.64 8.26 -4.64
C GLU A 6 14.44 7.72 -5.44
N THR A 7 14.66 6.68 -6.23
CA THR A 7 13.61 6.04 -6.99
C THR A 7 12.66 5.35 -6.01
N PHE A 8 11.47 5.90 -5.83
CA PHE A 8 10.40 5.27 -5.07
C PHE A 8 9.67 4.26 -5.95
N TYR A 9 9.60 3.01 -5.48
CA TYR A 9 8.84 1.96 -6.14
C TYR A 9 7.53 1.72 -5.39
N TYR A 10 6.43 1.64 -6.14
CA TYR A 10 5.10 1.34 -5.62
C TYR A 10 4.65 -0.04 -6.08
N ILE A 11 4.23 -0.87 -5.12
CA ILE A 11 3.54 -2.12 -5.39
C ILE A 11 2.06 -1.87 -5.11
N GLY A 12 1.25 -1.98 -6.15
CA GLY A 12 -0.19 -1.78 -6.05
C GLY A 12 -0.97 -2.72 -6.96
N ILE A 13 -2.25 -2.83 -6.67
CA ILE A 13 -3.20 -3.59 -7.48
C ILE A 13 -3.71 -2.65 -8.56
N LYS A 14 -3.31 -2.87 -9.80
CA LYS A 14 -3.95 -2.23 -10.96
C LYS A 14 -4.82 -3.28 -11.63
N ARG A 15 -6.14 -3.13 -11.51
CA ARG A 15 -7.09 -4.10 -12.07
C ARG A 15 -7.02 -4.11 -13.58
N GLU A 16 -6.68 -5.26 -14.13
CA GLU A 16 -6.83 -5.56 -15.54
C GLU A 16 -8.07 -6.46 -15.77
N LYS A 17 -8.59 -6.48 -17.00
CA LYS A 17 -9.77 -7.30 -17.33
C LYS A 17 -9.45 -8.79 -17.10
N ASN A 18 -10.37 -9.51 -16.45
CA ASN A 18 -10.29 -10.95 -16.09
C ASN A 18 -9.27 -11.33 -15.00
N GLU A 19 -8.63 -10.34 -14.35
CA GLU A 19 -7.81 -10.59 -13.17
C GLU A 19 -8.62 -11.27 -12.07
N ALA A 20 -8.06 -12.31 -11.49
CA ALA A 20 -8.71 -13.06 -10.44
C ALA A 20 -8.74 -12.26 -9.14
N LEU A 21 -9.89 -12.25 -8.47
CA LEU A 21 -10.01 -11.81 -7.07
C LEU A 21 -10.31 -13.02 -6.20
N ILE A 22 -9.58 -13.10 -5.10
CA ILE A 22 -9.77 -14.18 -4.13
C ILE A 22 -10.56 -13.70 -2.92
N GLN A 23 -11.43 -14.56 -2.41
CA GLN A 23 -12.19 -14.35 -1.19
C GLN A 23 -11.80 -15.38 -0.14
N SER A 24 -11.82 -14.96 1.12
CA SER A 24 -11.58 -15.86 2.24
C SER A 24 -12.79 -16.77 2.45
N LEU A 25 -12.51 -18.03 2.75
CA LEU A 25 -13.51 -19.01 3.17
C LEU A 25 -13.81 -18.94 4.67
N ILE A 26 -13.08 -18.10 5.40
CA ILE A 26 -13.28 -17.85 6.84
C ILE A 26 -13.44 -16.35 7.09
N GLU A 27 -14.20 -15.99 8.12
CA GLU A 27 -14.29 -14.60 8.56
C GLU A 27 -12.99 -14.15 9.22
N TYR A 28 -12.64 -12.88 9.03
CA TYR A 28 -11.46 -12.26 9.61
C TYR A 28 -11.59 -10.73 9.65
N GLU A 29 -10.81 -10.12 10.53
CA GLU A 29 -10.73 -8.68 10.68
C GLU A 29 -9.74 -8.10 9.66
N GLN A 30 -10.27 -7.63 8.53
CA GLN A 30 -9.51 -7.24 7.33
C GLN A 30 -8.40 -6.22 7.62
N ILE A 31 -8.70 -5.20 8.43
CA ILE A 31 -7.74 -4.15 8.80
C ILE A 31 -6.65 -4.71 9.72
N LYS A 32 -7.02 -5.54 10.70
CA LYS A 32 -6.05 -6.15 11.63
C LYS A 32 -5.12 -7.11 10.88
N LEU A 33 -5.66 -7.88 9.92
CA LEU A 33 -4.88 -8.74 9.04
C LEU A 33 -3.91 -7.92 8.18
N LYS A 34 -4.39 -6.87 7.50
CA LYS A 34 -3.54 -5.95 6.74
C LYS A 34 -2.40 -5.41 7.60
N ARG A 35 -2.71 -5.07 8.86
CA ARG A 35 -1.79 -4.50 9.85
C ARG A 35 -0.82 -5.48 10.50
N ALA A 36 -0.90 -6.77 10.17
CA ALA A 36 -0.15 -7.83 10.86
C ALA A 36 -0.40 -7.86 12.38
N GLU A 37 -1.55 -7.36 12.83
CA GLU A 37 -2.02 -7.44 14.22
C GLU A 37 -2.60 -8.83 14.53
N ILE A 38 -3.00 -9.56 13.48
CA ILE A 38 -3.46 -10.95 13.56
C ILE A 38 -2.53 -11.83 12.73
N ILE A 39 -2.22 -13.00 13.27
CA ILE A 39 -1.55 -14.09 12.56
C ILE A 39 -2.65 -15.08 12.14
N PRO A 40 -2.95 -15.23 10.85
CA PRO A 40 -3.94 -16.18 10.39
C PRO A 40 -3.46 -17.62 10.60
N ALA A 41 -4.40 -18.55 10.78
CA ALA A 41 -4.09 -19.97 10.73
C ALA A 41 -3.66 -20.36 9.30
N GLU A 42 -2.58 -21.12 9.18
CA GLU A 42 -1.99 -21.50 7.90
C GLU A 42 -2.35 -22.94 7.51
N PRO A 43 -2.69 -23.21 6.23
CA PRO A 43 -2.87 -22.21 5.17
C PRO A 43 -4.19 -21.46 5.31
N PHE A 44 -4.16 -20.14 5.07
CA PHE A 44 -5.36 -19.31 5.07
C PHE A 44 -6.19 -19.64 3.82
N LYS A 45 -7.42 -20.13 4.03
CA LYS A 45 -8.22 -20.78 2.98
C LYS A 45 -8.97 -19.75 2.15
N MET A 46 -8.78 -19.81 0.84
CA MET A 46 -9.32 -18.86 -0.14
C MET A 46 -9.99 -19.58 -1.30
N GLU A 47 -10.83 -18.88 -2.05
CA GLU A 47 -11.30 -19.30 -3.37
C GLU A 47 -11.36 -18.12 -4.35
N ILE A 48 -11.36 -18.40 -5.64
CA ILE A 48 -11.55 -17.38 -6.68
C ILE A 48 -13.03 -16.99 -6.69
N ASN A 49 -13.32 -15.71 -6.49
CA ASN A 49 -14.68 -15.16 -6.56
C ASN A 49 -14.95 -14.52 -7.94
N GLU A 50 -13.99 -13.76 -8.45
CA GLU A 50 -14.10 -13.08 -9.74
C GLU A 50 -12.89 -13.38 -10.61
N GLY A 51 -13.06 -13.28 -11.93
CA GLY A 51 -11.99 -13.47 -12.91
C GLY A 51 -11.45 -14.91 -12.93
N HIS A 52 -10.34 -15.09 -13.64
CA HIS A 52 -9.71 -16.41 -13.77
C HIS A 52 -8.19 -16.35 -13.90
N THR A 53 -7.62 -15.16 -14.16
CA THR A 53 -6.18 -15.00 -14.38
C THR A 53 -5.51 -14.62 -13.07
N LEU A 54 -4.67 -15.51 -12.54
CA LEU A 54 -3.82 -15.24 -11.37
C LEU A 54 -2.46 -14.69 -11.83
N TYR A 55 -2.06 -13.55 -11.27
CA TYR A 55 -0.75 -12.93 -11.52
C TYR A 55 0.17 -13.06 -10.31
N ASP A 56 1.39 -12.52 -10.41
CA ASP A 56 2.34 -12.49 -9.29
C ASP A 56 1.80 -11.68 -8.07
N ILE A 57 0.80 -10.82 -8.28
CA ILE A 57 0.02 -10.12 -7.24
C ILE A 57 -1.46 -10.43 -7.52
N VAL A 58 -2.20 -10.83 -6.49
CA VAL A 58 -3.63 -11.18 -6.59
C VAL A 58 -4.40 -10.45 -5.52
N GLY A 59 -5.34 -9.59 -5.92
CA GLY A 59 -6.17 -8.83 -4.99
C GLY A 59 -7.13 -9.71 -4.20
N PHE A 60 -7.36 -9.37 -2.94
CA PHE A 60 -8.51 -9.89 -2.20
C PHE A 60 -9.75 -9.09 -2.61
N GLN A 61 -10.93 -9.67 -2.44
CA GLN A 61 -12.18 -8.95 -2.67
C GLN A 61 -12.35 -7.74 -1.73
N ASP A 62 -11.74 -7.77 -0.54
CA ASP A 62 -11.86 -6.73 0.49
C ASP A 62 -11.08 -5.43 0.21
N THR A 63 -10.39 -5.33 -0.94
CA THR A 63 -9.54 -4.20 -1.39
C THR A 63 -8.38 -3.81 -0.46
N SER A 64 -8.32 -4.38 0.74
CA SER A 64 -7.36 -4.05 1.79
C SER A 64 -6.14 -4.95 1.76
N ASN A 65 -6.31 -6.17 1.28
CA ASN A 65 -5.33 -7.24 1.29
C ASN A 65 -5.06 -7.77 -0.12
N PHE A 66 -3.89 -8.40 -0.28
CA PHE A 66 -3.52 -9.10 -1.51
C PHE A 66 -2.58 -10.26 -1.20
N ALA A 67 -2.50 -11.20 -2.14
CA ALA A 67 -1.52 -12.26 -2.14
C ALA A 67 -0.42 -12.00 -3.17
N ILE A 68 0.72 -12.62 -2.93
CA ILE A 68 1.84 -12.68 -3.88
C ILE A 68 2.16 -14.12 -4.23
N SER A 69 2.62 -14.36 -5.46
CA SER A 69 3.07 -15.69 -5.87
C SER A 69 4.33 -16.14 -5.12
N GLU A 70 4.58 -17.45 -5.08
CA GLU A 70 5.84 -18.01 -4.56
C GLU A 70 7.08 -17.43 -5.26
N LYS A 71 6.97 -17.13 -6.55
CA LYS A 71 8.05 -16.50 -7.33
C LYS A 71 8.40 -15.12 -6.78
N LEU A 72 7.40 -14.25 -6.57
CA LEU A 72 7.62 -12.92 -6.01
C LEU A 72 8.10 -12.99 -4.56
N PHE A 73 7.53 -13.88 -3.75
CA PHE A 73 7.99 -14.13 -2.38
C PHE A 73 9.47 -14.50 -2.31
N ASN A 74 9.90 -15.44 -3.15
CA ASN A 74 11.30 -15.87 -3.22
C ASN A 74 12.22 -14.77 -3.75
N LEU A 75 11.74 -13.93 -4.68
CA LEU A 75 12.49 -12.78 -5.18
C LEU A 75 12.76 -11.76 -4.06
N LEU A 76 11.74 -11.41 -3.28
CA LEU A 76 11.88 -10.48 -2.15
C LEU A 76 12.87 -11.02 -1.10
N LYS A 77 12.79 -12.31 -0.77
CA LYS A 77 13.74 -12.97 0.13
C LYS A 77 15.16 -12.98 -0.43
N LYS A 78 15.33 -13.37 -1.70
CA LYS A 78 16.63 -13.45 -2.37
C LYS A 78 17.36 -12.10 -2.35
N HIS A 79 16.62 -11.01 -2.52
CA HIS A 79 17.16 -9.65 -2.51
C HIS A 79 17.17 -9.00 -1.12
N SER A 80 16.86 -9.75 -0.06
CA SER A 80 16.84 -9.26 1.33
C SER A 80 15.99 -8.00 1.51
N ILE A 81 14.88 -7.90 0.77
CA ILE A 81 13.90 -6.83 0.97
C ILE A 81 13.21 -7.08 2.32
N THR A 82 13.23 -6.09 3.20
CA THR A 82 12.66 -6.17 4.56
C THR A 82 11.36 -5.37 4.70
N GLY A 83 10.75 -5.37 5.90
CA GLY A 83 9.57 -4.54 6.19
C GLY A 83 8.23 -5.20 5.83
N TRP A 84 8.22 -6.51 5.63
CA TRP A 84 7.02 -7.28 5.33
C TRP A 84 7.02 -8.64 6.05
N LYS A 85 5.82 -9.22 6.21
CA LYS A 85 5.58 -10.62 6.55
C LYS A 85 4.69 -11.23 5.48
N ALA A 86 4.72 -12.56 5.40
CA ALA A 86 3.76 -13.28 4.60
C ALA A 86 3.32 -14.55 5.31
N TYR A 87 2.10 -14.98 5.01
CA TYR A 87 1.49 -16.19 5.54
C TYR A 87 1.01 -17.05 4.38
N GLU A 88 1.08 -18.37 4.53
CA GLU A 88 0.66 -19.29 3.47
C GLU A 88 -0.85 -19.18 3.21
N ILE A 89 -1.25 -19.10 1.94
CA ILE A 89 -2.66 -19.17 1.53
C ILE A 89 -2.88 -20.40 0.63
N SER A 90 -4.07 -20.98 0.72
CA SER A 90 -4.50 -22.07 -0.15
C SER A 90 -5.72 -21.62 -0.93
N ILE A 91 -5.58 -21.46 -2.25
CA ILE A 91 -6.68 -21.10 -3.15
C ILE A 91 -7.29 -22.37 -3.72
N LYS A 92 -8.61 -22.58 -3.49
CA LYS A 92 -9.34 -23.75 -3.98
C LYS A 92 -9.19 -23.90 -5.50
N GLY A 93 -8.74 -25.09 -5.94
CA GLY A 93 -8.58 -25.42 -7.36
C GLY A 93 -7.27 -24.93 -8.00
N VAL A 94 -6.41 -24.26 -7.25
CA VAL A 94 -5.11 -23.73 -7.70
C VAL A 94 -4.00 -24.59 -7.11
N LYS A 95 -3.02 -24.99 -7.91
CA LYS A 95 -1.88 -25.82 -7.45
C LYS A 95 -0.67 -24.97 -7.07
N GLU A 96 -0.56 -23.81 -7.69
CA GLU A 96 0.48 -22.81 -7.45
C GLU A 96 0.35 -22.26 -6.03
N LYS A 97 1.50 -22.01 -5.41
CA LYS A 97 1.55 -21.45 -4.06
C LYS A 97 1.50 -19.94 -4.09
N TYR A 98 0.71 -19.41 -3.17
CA TYR A 98 0.57 -17.99 -2.93
C TYR A 98 0.71 -17.71 -1.44
N TYR A 99 1.05 -16.46 -1.13
CA TYR A 99 1.23 -15.98 0.23
C TYR A 99 0.48 -14.67 0.41
N GLY A 100 -0.33 -14.55 1.46
CA GLY A 100 -0.89 -13.25 1.84
C GLY A 100 0.24 -12.32 2.27
N PHE A 101 0.22 -11.06 1.80
CA PHE A 101 1.32 -10.12 1.99
C PHE A 101 0.96 -9.04 3.01
N GLN A 102 1.79 -8.86 4.03
CA GLN A 102 1.60 -7.87 5.09
C GLN A 102 2.79 -6.93 5.16
N VAL A 103 2.55 -5.62 5.06
CA VAL A 103 3.59 -4.61 5.28
C VAL A 103 3.68 -4.28 6.77
N LEU A 104 4.88 -4.41 7.35
CA LEU A 104 5.15 -4.17 8.78
C LEU A 104 5.43 -2.69 9.10
N GLY A 105 6.06 -1.97 8.18
CA GLY A 105 6.38 -0.56 8.34
C GLY A 105 5.40 0.30 7.55
N ARG A 106 4.75 1.26 8.22
CA ARG A 106 3.93 2.26 7.55
C ARG A 106 4.45 3.64 7.91
N CYS A 107 4.63 4.48 6.90
CA CYS A 107 4.64 5.91 7.14
C CYS A 107 3.24 6.31 7.63
N GLU A 108 3.15 7.29 8.52
CA GLU A 108 1.88 7.85 8.95
C GLU A 108 1.15 8.49 7.75
N LYS A 109 0.00 9.11 8.01
CA LYS A 109 -0.78 9.80 6.97
C LYS A 109 0.18 10.68 6.15
N LEU A 110 0.22 10.46 4.83
CA LEU A 110 0.91 11.39 3.94
C LEU A 110 0.32 12.77 4.20
N GLU A 111 1.14 13.71 4.66
CA GLU A 111 0.70 15.10 4.74
C GLU A 111 0.25 15.52 3.34
N GLU A 112 -0.95 16.10 3.25
CA GLU A 112 -1.37 16.61 1.97
C GLU A 112 -0.35 17.68 1.53
N PRO A 113 0.06 17.72 0.25
CA PRO A 113 1.06 18.68 -0.22
C PRO A 113 0.73 20.12 0.15
N LYS A 114 -0.56 20.45 0.28
CA LYS A 114 -1.05 21.76 0.76
C LYS A 114 -0.80 22.00 2.25
N GLU A 115 -0.95 20.99 3.11
CA GLU A 115 -0.71 21.12 4.56
C GLU A 115 0.80 21.23 4.84
N ALA A 116 1.62 20.38 4.21
CA ALA A 116 3.08 20.47 4.30
C ALA A 116 3.62 21.82 3.76
N PHE A 117 2.97 22.41 2.76
CA PHE A 117 3.30 23.71 2.17
C PHE A 117 2.97 24.90 3.09
N LEU A 118 1.93 24.78 3.92
CA LEU A 118 1.45 25.85 4.80
C LEU A 118 2.02 25.78 6.23
N ASN A 119 2.56 24.63 6.64
CA ASN A 119 3.04 24.40 8.01
C ASN A 119 4.20 25.31 8.46
N ASN A 120 4.86 26.05 7.56
CA ASN A 120 5.99 26.94 7.89
C ASN A 120 5.80 28.42 7.52
N ILE A 121 4.62 28.85 7.06
CA ILE A 121 4.33 30.26 6.78
C ILE A 121 2.99 30.60 7.40
N GLN A 122 2.99 31.41 8.46
CA GLN A 122 1.74 31.86 9.07
C GLN A 122 1.13 32.98 8.23
N PHE A 123 -0.20 32.96 8.11
CA PHE A 123 -0.99 34.01 7.47
C PHE A 123 -1.93 34.62 8.51
N TYR A 124 -2.06 35.95 8.48
CA TYR A 124 -2.90 36.70 9.40
C TYR A 124 -3.80 37.63 8.61
N LYS A 125 -5.00 37.92 9.11
CA LYS A 125 -5.93 38.86 8.47
C LYS A 125 -6.17 40.05 9.39
N GLU A 126 -5.93 41.24 8.88
CA GLU A 126 -6.22 42.49 9.57
C GLU A 126 -7.72 42.81 9.57
N GLU A 127 -8.16 43.65 10.51
CA GLU A 127 -9.56 44.09 10.64
C GLU A 127 -10.08 44.83 9.40
N ASN A 128 -9.19 45.48 8.65
CA ASN A 128 -9.48 46.14 7.37
C ASN A 128 -9.62 45.16 6.19
N GLY A 129 -9.43 43.85 6.41
CA GLY A 129 -9.57 42.80 5.41
C GLY A 129 -8.30 42.42 4.65
N ILE A 130 -7.16 43.06 4.93
CA ILE A 130 -5.86 42.77 4.31
C ILE A 130 -5.26 41.47 4.89
N TRP A 131 -4.63 40.66 4.04
CA TRP A 131 -3.88 39.47 4.46
C TRP A 131 -2.39 39.77 4.56
N LEU A 132 -1.78 39.35 5.67
CA LEU A 132 -0.36 39.39 5.96
C LEU A 132 0.19 37.96 6.04
N SER A 133 1.49 37.80 5.86
CA SER A 133 2.17 36.53 6.07
C SER A 133 3.58 36.73 6.63
N ASP A 134 4.15 35.64 7.16
CA ASP A 134 5.59 35.53 7.33
C ASP A 134 6.32 35.62 5.97
N GLN A 135 7.66 35.70 6.00
CA GLN A 135 8.48 35.82 4.79
C GLN A 135 8.22 34.67 3.80
N ILE A 136 7.75 35.01 2.59
CA ILE A 136 7.48 34.05 1.52
C ILE A 136 8.77 33.80 0.71
N PRO A 137 9.29 32.55 0.64
CA PRO A 137 10.41 32.23 -0.24
C PRO A 137 10.10 32.53 -1.71
N SER A 138 11.07 33.11 -2.43
CA SER A 138 10.89 33.58 -3.82
C SER A 138 10.45 32.50 -4.81
N LYS A 139 10.79 31.23 -4.56
CA LYS A 139 10.31 30.08 -5.37
C LYS A 139 8.79 29.91 -5.40
N TYR A 140 8.06 30.60 -4.53
CA TYR A 140 6.61 30.58 -4.44
C TYR A 140 5.93 31.84 -4.99
N ILE A 141 6.71 32.80 -5.48
CA ILE A 141 6.21 34.02 -6.13
C ILE A 141 6.32 33.78 -7.64
N VAL A 142 5.18 33.73 -8.32
CA VAL A 142 5.12 33.69 -9.79
C VAL A 142 4.89 35.11 -10.27
N GLU A 143 5.79 35.62 -11.11
CA GLU A 143 5.66 36.93 -11.77
C GLU A 143 4.53 36.95 -12.82
#